data_AF-A0A3D5JTY2-F1
#
_entry.id   AF-A0A3D5JTY2-F1
#
_cell.length_a   1.000
_cell.length_b   1.000
_cell.length_c   1.000
_cell.angle_alpha   90.00
_cell.angle_beta   90.00
_cell.angle_gamma   90.00
#
_symmetry.space_group_name_H-M   'P 1'
#
loop_
_entity.id
_entity.type
_entity.pdbx_description
1 polymer ?
#
loop_
_entity_poly.entity_id
_entity_poly.type
_entity_poly.pdbx_seq_one_letter_code
_entity_poly.pdbx_strand_id
1 'polypeptide(L)'
;LDAENDRAQQAQLQALEKQEGRTRSYYRLAMMLEAKSLMDLMSSDDFDVAQARGKLEAFNAISDEAHARVADLEPGRMDWNSFETEAENFRREGKERLKRVASKTPYSDMERRIAAAHPPQGSAERLLAEYNRLVFQSNRQ
;
A
#
# COMPACT_ATOMS: atom_id res chain seq x y z
N LEU A 1 -15.13 3.77 15.32
CA LEU A 1 -15.06 4.32 13.95
C LEU A 1 -13.98 3.62 13.12
N ASP A 2 -12.68 3.91 13.27
CA ASP A 2 -11.66 3.29 12.40
C ASP A 2 -11.58 1.75 12.53
N ALA A 3 -11.48 1.22 13.75
CA ALA A 3 -11.45 -0.23 13.97
C ALA A 3 -12.74 -0.96 13.58
N GLU A 4 -13.88 -0.26 13.55
CA GLU A 4 -15.16 -0.83 13.08
C GLU A 4 -15.22 -0.86 11.56
N ASN A 5 -14.67 0.18 10.91
CA ASN A 5 -14.54 0.24 9.46
C ASN A 5 -13.58 -0.84 8.95
N ASP A 6 -12.43 -1.03 9.62
CA ASP A 6 -11.47 -2.09 9.27
C ASP A 6 -12.10 -3.49 9.36
N ARG A 7 -12.89 -3.76 10.41
CA ARG A 7 -13.63 -5.03 10.54
C ARG A 7 -14.69 -5.20 9.46
N ALA A 8 -15.39 -4.13 9.09
CA ALA A 8 -16.38 -4.17 8.01
C ALA A 8 -15.72 -4.48 6.67
N GLN A 9 -14.58 -3.86 6.36
CA GLN A 9 -13.84 -4.11 5.13
C GLN A 9 -13.25 -5.54 5.09
N GLN A 10 -12.77 -6.07 6.22
CA GLN A 10 -12.35 -7.47 6.30
C GLN A 10 -13.51 -8.44 6.06
N ALA A 11 -14.69 -8.17 6.64
CA ALA A 11 -15.89 -8.97 6.41
C ALA A 11 -16.34 -8.90 4.94
N GLN A 12 -16.27 -7.71 4.33
CA GLN A 12 -16.54 -7.52 2.91
C GLN A 12 -15.58 -8.32 2.03
N LEU A 13 -14.28 -8.32 2.34
CA LEU A 13 -13.29 -9.09 1.60
C LEU A 13 -13.59 -10.59 1.64
N GLN A 14 -13.91 -11.11 2.83
CA GLN A 14 -14.30 -12.51 2.99
C GLN A 14 -15.61 -12.84 2.27
N ALA A 15 -16.56 -11.91 2.21
CA ALA A 15 -17.79 -12.08 1.47
C ALA A 15 -17.54 -12.13 -0.05
N LEU A 16 -16.72 -11.21 -0.59
CA LEU A 16 -16.32 -11.22 -2.01
C LEU A 16 -15.67 -12.54 -2.39
N GLU A 17 -14.70 -13.03 -1.61
CA GLU A 17 -14.01 -14.28 -1.93
C GLU A 17 -14.98 -15.48 -1.93
N LYS A 18 -15.93 -15.53 -0.99
CA LYS A 18 -16.90 -16.64 -0.90
C LYS A 18 -17.98 -16.59 -1.98
N GLN A 19 -18.44 -15.40 -2.36
CA GLN A 19 -19.59 -15.23 -3.24
C GLN A 19 -19.19 -15.16 -4.72
N GLU A 20 -18.09 -14.45 -5.00
CA GLU A 20 -17.67 -14.12 -6.36
C GLU A 20 -16.28 -14.69 -6.70
N GLY A 21 -15.55 -15.17 -5.69
CA GLY A 21 -14.16 -15.58 -5.84
C GLY A 21 -13.21 -14.40 -5.83
N ARG A 22 -11.98 -14.63 -6.29
CA ARG A 22 -10.93 -13.60 -6.36
C ARG A 22 -11.07 -12.75 -7.63
N THR A 23 -12.09 -11.90 -7.64
CA THR A 23 -12.35 -10.92 -8.70
C THR A 23 -11.38 -9.74 -8.65
N ARG A 24 -11.42 -8.85 -9.64
CA ARG A 24 -10.67 -7.59 -9.60
C ARG A 24 -11.02 -6.74 -8.37
N SER A 25 -12.30 -6.70 -7.99
CA SER A 25 -12.79 -6.00 -6.79
C SER A 25 -12.21 -6.61 -5.51
N TYR A 26 -12.10 -7.94 -5.44
CA TYR A 26 -11.42 -8.63 -4.34
C TYR A 26 -9.96 -8.17 -4.24
N TYR A 27 -9.18 -8.25 -5.32
CA TYR A 27 -7.76 -7.89 -5.29
C TYR A 27 -7.54 -6.44 -4.90
N ARG A 28 -8.37 -5.53 -5.42
CA ARG A 28 -8.30 -4.12 -5.04
C ARG A 28 -8.52 -3.93 -3.55
N LEU A 29 -9.60 -4.49 -2.99
CA LEU A 29 -9.89 -4.36 -1.56
C LEU A 29 -8.80 -5.00 -0.70
N ALA A 30 -8.29 -6.17 -1.09
CA ALA A 30 -7.21 -6.86 -0.38
C ALA A 30 -5.93 -6.01 -0.35
N MET A 31 -5.52 -5.48 -1.51
CA MET A 31 -4.35 -4.60 -1.62
C MET A 31 -4.52 -3.33 -0.78
N MET A 32 -5.71 -2.72 -0.75
CA MET A 32 -5.97 -1.54 0.07
C MET A 32 -5.90 -1.81 1.56
N LEU A 33 -6.39 -2.97 2.01
CA LEU A 33 -6.32 -3.38 3.41
C LEU A 33 -4.87 -3.60 3.86
N GLU A 34 -4.08 -4.30 3.05
CA GLU A 34 -2.65 -4.50 3.33
C GLU A 34 -1.88 -3.18 3.30
N ALA A 35 -2.14 -2.31 2.31
CA ALA A 35 -1.52 -1.00 2.22
C ALA A 35 -1.84 -0.11 3.43
N LYS A 36 -3.12 -0.07 3.86
CA LYS A 36 -3.53 0.67 5.04
C LYS A 36 -2.80 0.16 6.28
N SER A 37 -2.78 -1.16 6.49
CA SER A 37 -2.14 -1.76 7.66
C SER A 37 -0.63 -1.50 7.70
N LEU A 38 0.04 -1.50 6.54
CA LEU A 38 1.45 -1.14 6.42
C LEU A 38 1.68 0.35 6.71
N MET A 39 0.86 1.23 6.14
CA MET A 39 0.95 2.68 6.34
C MET A 39 0.73 3.05 7.82
N ASP A 40 -0.29 2.49 8.46
CA ASP A 40 -0.60 2.74 9.87
C ASP A 40 0.59 2.37 10.76
N LEU A 41 1.17 1.17 10.55
CA LEU A 41 2.35 0.70 11.29
C LEU A 41 3.54 1.61 11.04
N MET A 42 3.76 2.02 9.80
CA MET A 42 4.93 2.82 9.40
C MET A 42 4.67 4.32 9.50
N SER A 43 3.65 4.79 10.23
CA SER A 43 3.35 6.22 10.34
C SER A 43 4.34 7.03 11.20
N SER A 44 5.15 6.35 12.03
CA SER A 44 6.20 6.91 12.88
C SER A 44 7.53 6.16 12.69
N ASP A 45 8.65 6.65 13.22
CA ASP A 45 9.97 6.01 13.04
C ASP A 45 10.31 4.93 14.09
N ASP A 46 9.42 4.68 15.05
CA ASP A 46 9.60 3.76 16.18
C ASP A 46 8.92 2.39 15.98
N PHE A 47 8.47 2.08 14.75
CA PHE A 47 7.83 0.82 14.45
C PHE A 47 8.74 -0.41 14.60
N ASP A 48 8.11 -1.55 14.85
CA ASP A 48 8.79 -2.84 14.82
C ASP A 48 9.19 -3.22 13.38
N VAL A 49 10.49 -3.25 13.11
CA VAL A 49 11.07 -3.55 11.79
C VAL A 49 10.70 -4.95 11.29
N ALA A 50 10.60 -5.94 12.17
CA ALA A 50 10.21 -7.29 11.78
C ALA A 50 8.72 -7.35 11.41
N GLN A 51 7.87 -6.67 12.17
CA GLN A 51 6.45 -6.54 11.85
C GLN A 51 6.23 -5.80 10.53
N ALA A 52 6.95 -4.69 10.31
CA ALA A 52 6.90 -3.92 9.07
C ALA A 52 7.34 -4.73 7.86
N ARG A 53 8.41 -5.53 7.99
CA ARG A 53 8.81 -6.48 6.95
C ARG A 53 7.70 -7.49 6.66
N GLY A 54 7.07 -8.07 7.68
CA GLY A 54 5.96 -9.01 7.49
C GLY A 54 4.77 -8.41 6.73
N LYS A 55 4.37 -7.18 7.07
CA LYS A 55 3.28 -6.46 6.37
C LYS A 55 3.64 -6.08 4.95
N LEU A 56 4.89 -5.69 4.71
CA LEU A 56 5.38 -5.40 3.37
C LEU A 56 5.38 -6.65 2.49
N GLU A 57 5.79 -7.81 3.02
CA GLU A 57 5.69 -9.08 2.29
C GLU A 57 4.24 -9.49 2.01
N ALA A 58 3.31 -9.27 2.95
CA ALA A 58 1.88 -9.50 2.71
C ALA A 58 1.34 -8.63 1.56
N PHE A 59 1.68 -7.34 1.55
CA PHE A 59 1.33 -6.43 0.46
C PHE A 59 1.96 -6.85 -0.87
N ASN A 60 3.23 -7.28 -0.87
CA ASN A 60 3.90 -7.79 -2.08
C ASN A 60 3.17 -9.02 -2.63
N ALA A 61 2.86 -10.00 -1.77
CA ALA A 61 2.25 -11.25 -2.18
C ALA A 61 0.88 -11.03 -2.85
N ILE A 62 0.01 -10.18 -2.27
CA ILE A 62 -1.29 -9.89 -2.87
C ILE A 62 -1.17 -9.07 -4.16
N SER A 63 -0.19 -8.17 -4.25
CA SER A 63 0.07 -7.37 -5.45
C SER A 63 0.58 -8.25 -6.60
N ASP A 64 1.50 -9.16 -6.33
CA ASP A 64 2.06 -10.10 -7.30
C ASP A 64 0.98 -11.09 -7.78
N GLU A 65 0.12 -11.56 -6.88
CA GLU A 65 -1.03 -12.40 -7.25
C GLU A 65 -2.01 -11.63 -8.15
N ALA A 66 -2.32 -10.38 -7.80
CA ALA A 66 -3.21 -9.54 -8.59
C ALA A 66 -2.64 -9.27 -10.00
N HIS A 67 -1.35 -8.94 -10.10
CA HIS A 67 -0.67 -8.78 -11.39
C HIS A 67 -0.81 -10.02 -12.28
N ALA A 68 -0.63 -11.21 -11.70
CA ALA A 68 -0.71 -12.47 -12.43
C ALA A 68 -2.13 -12.89 -12.85
N ARG A 69 -3.18 -12.35 -12.20
CA ARG A 69 -4.56 -12.83 -12.36
C ARG A 69 -5.49 -11.82 -13.01
N VAL A 70 -5.33 -10.52 -12.72
CA VAL A 70 -6.34 -9.51 -13.04
C VAL A 70 -6.49 -9.23 -14.54
N ALA A 71 -5.43 -9.43 -15.32
CA ALA A 71 -5.47 -9.32 -16.78
C ALA A 71 -6.50 -10.27 -17.41
N ASP A 72 -6.64 -11.49 -16.86
CA ASP A 72 -7.51 -12.53 -17.41
C ASP A 72 -8.95 -12.46 -16.88
N LEU A 73 -9.20 -11.73 -15.79
CA LEU A 73 -10.49 -11.74 -15.10
C LEU A 73 -11.56 -10.86 -15.79
N GLU A 74 -11.18 -9.70 -16.30
CA GLU A 74 -12.15 -8.72 -16.85
C GLU A 74 -11.55 -7.90 -18.01
N PRO A 75 -11.49 -8.48 -19.23
CA PRO A 75 -11.05 -7.75 -20.42
C PRO A 75 -12.04 -6.62 -20.77
N GLY A 76 -11.53 -5.38 -20.88
CA GLY A 76 -12.28 -4.25 -21.46
C GLY A 76 -12.98 -3.29 -20.48
N ARG A 77 -12.92 -3.50 -19.15
CA ARG A 77 -13.34 -2.50 -18.15
C ARG A 77 -12.13 -1.91 -17.43
N MET A 78 -12.16 -0.58 -17.19
CA MET A 78 -11.32 0.26 -16.33
C MET A 78 -9.81 -0.01 -16.17
N ASP A 79 -9.08 1.09 -16.15
CA ASP A 79 -7.63 1.21 -15.94
C ASP A 79 -7.14 0.56 -14.62
N TRP A 80 -6.81 -0.73 -14.67
CA TRP A 80 -6.05 -1.42 -13.62
C TRP A 80 -4.59 -0.94 -13.58
N ASN A 81 -4.05 -0.54 -14.74
CA ASN A 81 -2.65 -0.18 -14.90
C ASN A 81 -2.22 1.00 -14.01
N SER A 82 -3.06 2.03 -13.85
CA SER A 82 -2.81 3.17 -12.98
C SER A 82 -2.87 2.76 -11.52
N PHE A 83 -3.82 1.90 -11.14
CA PHE A 83 -3.88 1.37 -9.78
C PHE A 83 -2.62 0.54 -9.46
N GLU A 84 -2.23 -0.34 -10.37
CA GLU A 84 -1.02 -1.16 -10.27
C GLU A 84 0.26 -0.30 -10.22
N THR A 85 0.33 0.76 -11.03
CA THR A 85 1.45 1.71 -11.02
C THR A 85 1.59 2.39 -9.65
N GLU A 86 0.48 2.87 -9.06
CA GLU A 86 0.54 3.48 -7.73
C GLU A 86 0.81 2.45 -6.63
N ALA A 87 0.35 1.20 -6.79
CA ALA A 87 0.68 0.12 -5.86
C ALA A 87 2.19 -0.17 -5.88
N GLU A 88 2.82 -0.14 -7.05
CA GLU A 88 4.28 -0.28 -7.18
C GLU A 88 5.04 0.90 -6.57
N ASN A 89 4.55 2.13 -6.75
CA ASN A 89 5.12 3.32 -6.12
C ASN A 89 5.08 3.20 -4.59
N PHE A 90 3.93 2.82 -4.03
CA PHE A 90 3.76 2.57 -2.60
C PHE A 90 4.68 1.45 -2.10
N ARG A 91 4.77 0.33 -2.83
CA ARG A 91 5.67 -0.80 -2.53
C ARG A 91 7.12 -0.34 -2.43
N ARG A 92 7.58 0.44 -3.41
CA ARG A 92 8.95 0.96 -3.47
C ARG A 92 9.23 1.88 -2.29
N GLU A 93 8.32 2.80 -2.00
CA GLU A 93 8.49 3.73 -0.89
C GLU A 93 8.46 3.02 0.48
N GLY A 94 7.60 2.00 0.65
CA GLY A 94 7.58 1.15 1.82
C GLY A 94 8.91 0.44 2.07
N LYS A 95 9.55 -0.09 1.01
CA LYS A 95 10.90 -0.67 1.08
C LYS A 95 11.95 0.35 1.54
N GLU A 96 11.91 1.56 1.00
CA GLU A 96 12.87 2.61 1.35
C GLU A 96 12.71 3.10 2.78
N ARG A 97 11.48 3.23 3.26
CA ARG A 97 11.20 3.59 4.66
C ARG A 97 11.66 2.51 5.62
N LEU A 98 11.33 1.25 5.33
CA LEU A 98 11.78 0.11 6.12
C LEU A 98 13.31 0.09 6.20
N LYS A 99 13.99 0.27 5.07
CA LYS A 99 15.45 0.32 4.99
C LYS A 99 16.00 1.45 5.85
N ARG A 100 15.50 2.69 5.67
CA ARG A 100 15.99 3.89 6.36
C ARG A 100 15.85 3.77 7.89
N VAL A 101 14.71 3.31 8.39
CA VAL A 101 14.48 3.11 9.83
C VAL A 101 15.34 1.96 10.36
N ALA A 102 15.40 0.83 9.66
CA ALA A 102 16.21 -0.33 10.07
C ALA A 102 17.71 0.01 10.14
N SER A 103 18.23 0.81 9.21
CA SER A 103 19.62 1.24 9.20
C SER A 103 19.89 2.51 10.02
N LYS A 104 18.87 3.12 10.62
CA LYS A 104 18.95 4.40 11.35
C LYS A 104 19.61 5.50 10.51
N THR A 105 19.32 5.54 9.21
CA THR A 105 19.96 6.50 8.30
C THR A 105 19.33 7.88 8.50
N PRO A 106 20.11 8.89 8.93
CA PRO A 106 19.59 10.25 9.05
C PRO A 106 19.32 10.86 7.67
N TYR A 107 18.43 11.84 7.61
CA TYR A 107 18.26 12.68 6.43
C TYR A 107 19.56 13.44 6.13
N SER A 108 19.88 13.61 4.85
CA SER A 108 20.96 14.49 4.41
C SER A 108 20.58 15.97 4.57
N ASP A 109 21.58 16.86 4.52
CA ASP A 109 21.34 18.32 4.53
C ASP A 109 20.46 18.76 3.36
N MET A 110 20.66 18.17 2.18
CA MET A 110 19.87 18.50 1.00
C MET A 110 18.42 18.10 1.19
N GLU A 111 18.16 16.87 1.65
CA GLU A 111 16.80 16.39 1.94
C GLU A 111 16.10 17.29 2.96
N ARG A 112 16.79 17.70 4.03
CA ARG A 112 16.23 18.64 5.01
C ARG A 112 15.87 20.00 4.39
N ARG A 113 16.71 20.53 3.49
CA ARG A 113 16.47 21.83 2.85
C ARG A 113 15.28 21.84 1.91
N ILE A 114 14.99 20.72 1.23
CA ILE A 114 13.90 20.63 0.25
C ILE A 114 12.65 19.92 0.76
N ALA A 115 12.65 19.42 2.00
CA ALA A 115 11.60 18.57 2.57
C ALA A 115 10.18 19.14 2.41
N ALA A 116 10.03 20.47 2.49
CA ALA A 116 8.74 21.14 2.33
C ALA A 116 8.12 20.95 0.93
N ALA A 117 8.94 20.87 -0.12
CA ALA A 117 8.49 20.64 -1.50
C ALA A 117 8.59 19.17 -1.92
N HIS A 118 9.57 18.46 -1.37
CA HIS A 118 9.88 17.07 -1.71
C HIS A 118 10.17 16.28 -0.43
N PRO A 119 9.16 15.57 0.12
CA PRO A 119 9.36 14.69 1.25
C PRO A 119 10.56 13.74 1.03
N PRO A 120 11.46 13.59 2.01
CA PRO A 120 12.61 12.71 1.88
C PRO A 120 12.21 11.26 1.56
N GLN A 121 13.04 10.55 0.80
CA GLN A 121 12.79 9.13 0.50
C GLN A 121 12.79 8.28 1.77
N GLY A 122 11.86 7.37 1.96
CA GLY A 122 11.68 6.60 3.18
C GLY A 122 11.16 7.40 4.38
N SER A 123 10.66 8.62 4.18
CA SER A 123 9.95 9.38 5.22
C SER A 123 8.50 8.91 5.37
N ALA A 124 7.89 9.16 6.53
CA ALA A 124 6.49 8.85 6.77
C ALA A 124 5.58 9.64 5.83
N GLU A 125 5.92 10.91 5.61
CA GLU A 125 5.18 11.83 4.75
C GLU A 125 5.19 11.37 3.29
N ARG A 126 6.32 10.84 2.81
CA ARG A 126 6.38 10.30 1.44
C ARG A 126 5.60 9.00 1.29
N LEU A 127 5.68 8.09 2.27
CA LEU A 127 4.87 6.87 2.26
C LEU A 127 3.37 7.21 2.27
N LEU A 128 2.96 8.18 3.10
CA LEU A 128 1.57 8.68 3.14
C LEU A 128 1.15 9.29 1.79
N ALA A 129 2.04 10.02 1.13
CA ALA A 129 1.75 10.58 -0.19
C ALA A 129 1.50 9.49 -1.25
N GLU A 130 2.32 8.43 -1.28
CA GLU A 130 2.11 7.30 -2.19
C GLU A 130 0.84 6.50 -1.82
N TYR A 131 0.57 6.30 -0.52
CA TYR A 131 -0.67 5.68 -0.05
C TYR A 131 -1.91 6.46 -0.52
N ASN A 132 -1.89 7.79 -0.41
CA ASN A 132 -3.01 8.62 -0.84
C ASN A 132 -3.24 8.58 -2.36
N ARG A 133 -2.16 8.46 -3.17
CA ARG A 133 -2.30 8.24 -4.63
C ARG A 133 -2.92 6.89 -4.94
N LEU A 134 -2.50 5.85 -4.21
CA LEU A 134 -3.09 4.51 -4.33
C LEU A 134 -4.59 4.52 -3.95
N VAL A 135 -4.95 5.14 -2.83
CA VAL A 135 -6.36 5.35 -2.42
C VAL A 135 -7.13 6.08 -3.51
N PHE A 136 -6.56 7.17 -4.06
CA PHE A 136 -7.20 7.94 -5.12
C PHE A 136 -7.50 7.08 -6.36
N GLN A 137 -6.54 6.30 -6.85
CA GLN A 137 -6.81 5.42 -8.00
C GLN A 137 -7.80 4.30 -7.68
N SER A 138 -7.79 3.79 -6.44
CA SER A 138 -8.75 2.79 -5.97
C SER A 138 -10.20 3.32 -6.02
N ASN A 139 -10.40 4.58 -5.65
CA ASN A 139 -11.71 5.23 -5.57
C ASN A 139 -12.26 5.77 -6.90
N ARG A 140 -11.49 5.75 -7.99
CA ARG A 140 -11.92 6.26 -9.31
C ARG A 140 -12.81 5.28 -10.09
N GLN A 141 -13.14 4.13 -9.52
CA GLN A 141 -13.82 3.02 -10.21
C GLN A 141 -15.28 2.89 -9.83
#